data_AF-A0A2G9R3K0-F1
#
_entry.id   AF-A0A2G9R3K0-F1
#
_cell.length_a   1.000
_cell.length_b   1.000
_cell.length_c   1.000
_cell.angle_alpha   90.00
_cell.angle_beta   90.00
_cell.angle_gamma   90.00
#
_symmetry.space_group_name_H-M   'P 1'
#
loop_
_entity.id
_entity.type
_entity.pdbx_description
1 polymer ?
#
loop_
_entity_poly.entity_id
_entity_poly.type
_entity_poly.pdbx_seq_one_letter_code
_entity_poly.pdbx_strand_id
1 'polypeptide(L)'
;RVGQRLTSGNPLHVAGEVASDNPLRVAGDVVVSDNPQCVAGDVVASDNPQCVAGEVASDNPLSVAGDVVASDNPQHVAGDVLARDPLRVTGEVASDNPLHVAGDVVASDNPLRVAGDIVASDDLQRVAGDVVASDNPQRVAGDVVASDNPQCVAGDLVESDNLQRVAGD
;
A
#
# COMPACT_ATOMS: atom_id res chain seq x y z
N ARG A 1 2.49 -35.29 7.39
CA ARG A 1 2.77 -34.07 8.17
C ARG A 1 1.52 -33.79 8.98
N VAL A 2 1.56 -33.94 10.30
CA VAL A 2 0.42 -33.64 11.17
C VAL A 2 0.50 -32.15 11.47
N GLY A 3 -0.39 -31.35 10.89
CA GLY A 3 -0.56 -29.96 11.28
C GLY A 3 -1.07 -29.93 12.72
N GLN A 4 -0.27 -29.37 13.64
CA GLN A 4 -0.73 -29.16 15.01
C GLN A 4 -1.56 -27.89 15.02
N ARG A 5 -2.89 -28.04 15.02
CA ARG A 5 -3.81 -26.94 15.31
C ARG A 5 -3.65 -26.59 16.79
N LEU A 6 -2.88 -25.56 17.09
CA LEU A 6 -2.80 -24.98 18.42
C LEU A 6 -3.99 -24.04 18.57
N THR A 7 -4.82 -24.26 19.59
CA THR A 7 -6.05 -23.49 19.84
C THR A 7 -6.00 -22.70 21.15
N SER A 8 -4.85 -22.66 21.83
CA SER A 8 -4.63 -21.80 23.01
C SER A 8 -3.16 -21.75 23.45
N GLY A 9 -2.66 -20.54 23.72
CA GLY A 9 -1.31 -20.25 24.25
C GLY A 9 -0.51 -19.31 23.34
N ASN A 10 0.65 -18.83 23.85
CA ASN A 10 1.63 -18.06 23.09
C ASN A 10 2.78 -18.99 22.64
N PRO A 11 2.60 -19.81 21.58
CA PRO A 11 3.64 -20.74 21.17
C PRO A 11 4.86 -20.00 20.64
N LEU A 12 6.04 -20.46 21.03
CA LEU A 12 7.31 -19.95 20.53
C LEU A 12 7.52 -20.31 19.05
N HIS A 13 7.04 -21.48 18.62
CA HIS A 13 7.13 -21.98 17.25
C HIS A 13 5.89 -22.80 16.87
N VAL A 14 5.27 -22.50 15.74
CA VAL A 14 4.16 -23.28 15.18
C VAL A 14 4.47 -23.72 13.75
N ALA A 15 4.18 -24.98 13.44
CA ALA A 15 4.26 -25.54 12.11
C ALA A 15 2.86 -25.95 11.63
N GLY A 16 2.31 -25.17 10.71
CA GLY A 16 0.96 -25.34 10.16
C GLY A 16 0.06 -24.14 10.43
N GLU A 17 -1.24 -24.33 10.19
CA GLU A 17 -2.29 -23.33 10.39
C GLU A 17 -2.47 -22.99 11.88
N VAL A 18 -2.55 -21.71 12.20
CA VAL A 18 -2.61 -21.21 13.58
C VAL A 18 -3.91 -20.46 13.84
N ALA A 19 -4.52 -20.80 14.99
CA ALA A 19 -5.60 -20.04 15.63
C ALA A 19 -5.22 -19.84 17.11
N SER A 20 -4.35 -18.88 17.40
CA SER A 20 -3.78 -18.66 18.74
C SER A 20 -3.44 -17.19 18.95
N ASP A 21 -3.31 -16.76 20.20
CA ASP A 21 -2.98 -15.38 20.53
C ASP A 21 -1.45 -15.20 20.56
N ASN A 22 -0.95 -14.15 19.91
CA ASN A 22 0.43 -13.69 19.97
C ASN A 22 1.51 -14.77 19.69
N PRO A 23 1.41 -15.58 18.62
CA PRO A 23 2.46 -16.53 18.28
C PRO A 23 3.73 -15.78 17.88
N LEU A 24 4.87 -16.26 18.39
CA LEU A 24 6.16 -15.61 18.12
C LEU A 24 6.68 -15.95 16.73
N ARG A 25 6.56 -17.21 16.29
CA ARG A 25 7.03 -17.65 14.97
C ARG A 25 6.11 -18.73 14.38
N VAL A 26 5.57 -18.46 13.19
CA VAL A 26 4.73 -19.39 12.44
C VAL A 26 5.38 -19.70 11.10
N ALA A 27 5.62 -20.98 10.83
CA ALA A 27 6.23 -21.43 9.58
C ALA A 27 5.21 -21.69 8.44
N GLY A 28 3.91 -21.71 8.76
CA GLY A 28 2.83 -21.83 7.78
C GLY A 28 1.91 -20.60 7.84
N ASP A 29 0.66 -20.80 7.45
CA ASP A 29 -0.33 -19.73 7.35
C ASP A 29 -1.01 -19.46 8.69
N VAL A 30 -1.51 -18.25 8.87
CA VAL A 30 -2.28 -17.81 10.05
C VAL A 30 -3.64 -17.34 9.56
N VAL A 31 -4.72 -17.86 10.16
CA VAL A 31 -6.08 -17.53 9.73
C VAL A 31 -6.82 -16.68 10.77
N VAL A 32 -6.48 -16.81 12.05
CA VAL A 32 -7.01 -15.96 13.13
C VAL A 32 -5.95 -15.86 14.23
N SER A 33 -5.46 -14.66 14.52
CA SER A 33 -4.48 -14.44 15.59
C SER A 33 -4.40 -12.98 15.99
N ASP A 34 -4.10 -12.74 17.27
CA ASP A 34 -3.70 -11.41 17.73
C ASP A 34 -2.18 -11.27 17.61
N ASN A 35 -1.70 -10.19 16.99
CA ASN A 35 -0.30 -9.74 16.94
C ASN A 35 0.77 -10.83 16.68
N PRO A 36 0.66 -11.65 15.61
CA PRO A 36 1.73 -12.59 15.28
C PRO A 36 3.01 -11.83 14.94
N GLN A 37 4.14 -12.23 15.54
CA GLN A 37 5.39 -11.48 15.37
C GLN A 37 6.09 -11.81 14.05
N CYS A 38 6.09 -13.08 13.64
CA CYS A 38 6.73 -13.53 12.40
C CYS A 38 5.94 -14.69 11.77
N VAL A 39 5.46 -14.49 10.54
CA VAL A 39 4.75 -15.49 9.75
C VAL A 39 5.45 -15.68 8.41
N ALA A 40 5.81 -16.92 8.09
CA ALA A 40 6.47 -17.26 6.82
C ALA A 40 5.46 -17.52 5.69
N GLY A 41 4.23 -17.90 6.02
CA GLY A 41 3.12 -18.04 5.07
C GLY A 41 2.23 -16.81 5.03
N ASP A 42 0.98 -17.04 4.65
CA ASP A 42 -0.04 -15.98 4.51
C ASP A 42 -0.72 -15.68 5.85
N VAL A 43 -1.25 -14.48 6.00
CA VAL A 43 -2.02 -14.05 7.18
C VAL A 43 -3.38 -13.53 6.78
N VAL A 44 -4.42 -14.13 7.33
CA VAL A 44 -5.81 -13.69 7.19
C VAL A 44 -6.38 -13.39 8.57
N ALA A 45 -7.28 -12.40 8.65
CA ALA A 45 -8.09 -12.04 9.81
C ALA A 45 -7.29 -12.00 11.13
N SER A 46 -6.18 -11.29 11.13
CA SER A 46 -5.32 -11.07 12.29
C SER A 46 -5.17 -9.58 12.61
N ASP A 47 -4.86 -9.27 13.86
CA ASP A 47 -4.62 -7.89 14.31
C ASP A 47 -3.11 -7.62 14.39
N ASN A 48 -2.63 -6.56 13.75
CA ASN A 48 -1.26 -6.04 13.81
C ASN A 48 -0.14 -7.10 13.64
N PRO A 49 -0.11 -7.89 12.56
CA PRO A 49 1.01 -8.78 12.29
C PRO A 49 2.29 -7.96 12.05
N GLN A 50 3.40 -8.36 12.67
CA GLN A 50 4.61 -7.54 12.60
C GLN A 50 5.45 -7.81 11.36
N CYS A 51 5.69 -9.08 11.04
CA CYS A 51 6.48 -9.50 9.88
C CYS A 51 5.78 -10.65 9.17
N VAL A 52 5.36 -10.45 7.92
CA VAL A 52 4.75 -11.49 7.09
C VAL A 52 5.51 -11.62 5.77
N ALA A 53 5.87 -12.83 5.41
CA ALA A 53 6.53 -13.10 4.12
C ALA A 53 5.53 -13.33 2.98
N GLY A 54 4.35 -13.90 3.27
CA GLY A 54 3.28 -14.13 2.30
C GLY A 54 2.32 -12.94 2.16
N GLU A 55 1.13 -13.24 1.65
CA GLU A 55 0.03 -12.29 1.48
C GLU A 55 -0.66 -11.98 2.81
N VAL A 56 -1.24 -10.78 2.92
CA VAL A 56 -1.90 -10.32 4.14
C VAL A 56 -3.28 -9.74 3.87
N ALA A 57 -4.28 -10.27 4.57
CA ALA A 57 -5.60 -9.68 4.76
C ALA A 57 -5.84 -9.49 6.26
N SER A 58 -5.40 -8.37 6.82
CA SER A 58 -5.31 -8.12 8.27
C SER A 58 -5.31 -6.64 8.58
N ASP A 59 -5.58 -6.29 9.84
CA ASP A 59 -5.54 -4.90 10.27
C ASP A 59 -4.11 -4.49 10.64
N ASN A 60 -3.63 -3.38 10.05
CA ASN A 60 -2.39 -2.68 10.41
C ASN A 60 -1.11 -3.54 10.44
N PRO A 61 -0.77 -4.27 9.37
CA PRO A 61 0.49 -5.00 9.30
C PRO A 61 1.68 -4.04 9.30
N LEU A 62 2.75 -4.36 10.04
CA LEU A 62 3.94 -3.51 10.08
C LEU A 62 4.84 -3.73 8.87
N SER A 63 5.17 -4.97 8.52
CA SER A 63 6.04 -5.30 7.40
C SER A 63 5.55 -6.54 6.65
N VAL A 64 5.26 -6.39 5.37
CA VAL A 64 4.77 -7.45 4.48
C VAL A 64 5.66 -7.53 3.25
N ALA A 65 6.16 -8.72 2.94
CA ALA A 65 6.95 -8.95 1.73
C ALA A 65 6.08 -9.26 0.50
N GLY A 66 4.92 -9.92 0.70
CA GLY A 66 3.91 -10.12 -0.33
C GLY A 66 2.93 -8.95 -0.43
N ASP A 67 1.75 -9.26 -0.98
CA ASP A 67 0.69 -8.29 -1.23
C ASP A 67 -0.19 -8.10 0.01
N VAL A 68 -0.83 -6.92 0.11
CA VAL A 68 -1.78 -6.59 1.18
C VAL A 68 -3.13 -6.24 0.59
N VAL A 69 -4.18 -6.89 1.07
CA VAL A 69 -5.56 -6.61 0.68
C VAL A 69 -6.43 -6.38 1.91
N ALA A 70 -7.41 -5.47 1.81
CA ALA A 70 -8.39 -5.21 2.87
C ALA A 70 -7.76 -4.92 4.25
N SER A 71 -6.75 -4.04 4.27
CA SER A 71 -6.09 -3.56 5.49
C SER A 71 -6.40 -2.08 5.72
N ASP A 72 -6.41 -1.65 6.98
CA ASP A 72 -6.52 -0.23 7.34
C ASP A 72 -5.19 0.51 7.13
N ASN A 73 -4.17 0.26 7.97
CA ASN A 73 -2.92 1.04 7.97
C ASN A 73 -1.66 0.16 7.80
N PRO A 74 -1.40 -0.45 6.64
CA PRO A 74 -0.16 -1.19 6.43
C PRO A 74 1.04 -0.23 6.39
N GLN A 75 2.11 -0.53 7.12
CA GLN A 75 3.23 0.41 7.24
C GLN A 75 4.29 0.24 6.15
N HIS A 76 4.74 -0.99 5.91
CA HIS A 76 5.76 -1.31 4.91
C HIS A 76 5.33 -2.53 4.09
N VAL A 77 5.11 -2.34 2.80
CA VAL A 77 4.73 -3.41 1.88
C VAL A 77 5.68 -3.42 0.69
N ALA A 78 6.21 -4.60 0.35
CA ALA A 78 7.05 -4.76 -0.83
C ALA A 78 6.24 -5.15 -2.09
N GLY A 79 5.11 -5.86 -1.93
CA GLY A 79 4.17 -6.16 -3.00
C GLY A 79 3.10 -5.09 -3.22
N ASP A 80 2.02 -5.49 -3.86
CA ASP A 80 0.89 -4.64 -4.22
C ASP A 80 -0.06 -4.42 -3.04
N VAL A 81 -0.78 -3.31 -3.03
CA VAL A 81 -1.64 -2.91 -1.91
C VAL A 81 -3.02 -2.47 -2.35
N LEU A 82 -4.04 -3.09 -1.77
CA LEU A 82 -5.42 -2.62 -1.72
C LEU A 82 -5.81 -2.36 -0.26
N ALA A 83 -5.64 -1.13 0.22
CA ALA A 83 -5.80 -0.74 1.64
C ALA A 83 -6.35 0.69 1.78
N ARG A 84 -6.64 1.14 3.00
CA ARG A 84 -7.07 2.54 3.21
C ARG A 84 -5.89 3.52 3.25
N ASP A 85 -4.99 3.34 4.19
CA ASP A 85 -3.96 4.33 4.52
C ASP A 85 -2.54 3.71 4.57
N PRO A 86 -2.00 3.20 3.44
CA PRO A 86 -0.67 2.62 3.41
C PRO A 86 0.43 3.68 3.57
N LEU A 87 1.43 3.41 4.40
CA LEU A 87 2.52 4.38 4.63
C LEU A 87 3.65 4.28 3.58
N ARG A 88 4.13 3.07 3.29
CA ARG A 88 5.24 2.83 2.35
C ARG A 88 5.02 1.56 1.54
N VAL A 89 5.01 1.67 0.22
CA VAL A 89 4.76 0.57 -0.71
C VAL A 89 5.78 0.56 -1.86
N THR A 90 6.21 -0.62 -2.31
CA THR A 90 7.14 -0.83 -3.45
C THR A 90 6.50 -1.59 -4.62
N GLY A 91 5.17 -1.67 -4.64
CA GLY A 91 4.34 -2.20 -5.71
C GLY A 91 3.21 -1.24 -6.10
N GLU A 92 2.23 -1.74 -6.84
CA GLU A 92 1.04 -0.99 -7.22
C GLU A 92 0.13 -0.73 -6.01
N VAL A 93 -0.52 0.43 -5.98
CA VAL A 93 -1.40 0.82 -4.86
C VAL A 93 -2.76 1.27 -5.35
N ALA A 94 -3.80 0.69 -4.76
CA ALA A 94 -5.14 1.24 -4.75
C ALA A 94 -5.56 1.54 -3.30
N SER A 95 -5.65 2.83 -2.95
CA SER A 95 -5.90 3.22 -1.56
C SER A 95 -6.34 4.66 -1.40
N ASP A 96 -7.08 4.94 -0.33
CA ASP A 96 -7.54 6.29 -0.02
C ASP A 96 -6.36 7.24 0.25
N ASN A 97 -5.41 6.99 1.17
CA ASN A 97 -4.35 7.97 1.47
C ASN A 97 -2.93 7.35 1.54
N PRO A 98 -2.28 7.01 0.41
CA PRO A 98 -0.93 6.49 0.41
C PRO A 98 0.11 7.59 0.67
N LEU A 99 1.06 7.36 1.60
CA LEU A 99 2.08 8.39 1.83
C LEU A 99 3.28 8.29 0.89
N HIS A 100 3.87 7.11 0.73
CA HIS A 100 5.05 6.89 -0.12
C HIS A 100 4.88 5.63 -0.96
N VAL A 101 4.88 5.79 -2.28
CA VAL A 101 4.77 4.66 -3.22
C VAL A 101 5.93 4.70 -4.20
N ALA A 102 6.59 3.56 -4.38
CA ALA A 102 7.56 3.30 -5.44
C ALA A 102 6.96 2.27 -6.39
N GLY A 103 5.99 2.72 -7.19
CA GLY A 103 5.08 1.95 -8.01
C GLY A 103 3.91 2.84 -8.43
N ASP A 104 3.01 2.31 -9.24
CA ASP A 104 1.88 3.07 -9.78
C ASP A 104 0.74 3.15 -8.75
N VAL A 105 -0.05 4.23 -8.80
CA VAL A 105 -1.18 4.46 -7.90
C VAL A 105 -2.46 4.65 -8.69
N VAL A 106 -3.50 3.91 -8.30
CA VAL A 106 -4.84 3.99 -8.88
C VAL A 106 -5.84 4.34 -7.78
N ALA A 107 -6.60 5.42 -7.96
CA ALA A 107 -7.64 5.87 -7.03
C ALA A 107 -7.06 6.18 -5.63
N SER A 108 -6.64 7.43 -5.43
CA SER A 108 -6.17 7.92 -4.13
C SER A 108 -6.47 9.38 -3.86
N ASP A 109 -6.73 9.71 -2.61
CA ASP A 109 -6.86 11.05 -2.08
C ASP A 109 -5.53 11.44 -1.39
N ASN A 110 -4.99 12.62 -1.69
CA ASN A 110 -3.83 13.19 -1.01
C ASN A 110 -2.51 12.36 -0.98
N PRO A 111 -2.09 11.65 -2.04
CA PRO A 111 -0.76 11.03 -2.08
C PRO A 111 0.37 12.04 -1.83
N LEU A 112 1.26 11.75 -0.87
CA LEU A 112 2.39 12.66 -0.58
C LEU A 112 3.54 12.50 -1.58
N ARG A 113 3.93 11.27 -1.89
CA ARG A 113 5.07 10.97 -2.79
C ARG A 113 4.86 9.68 -3.56
N VAL A 114 4.91 9.77 -4.88
CA VAL A 114 4.85 8.61 -5.78
C VAL A 114 6.01 8.65 -6.76
N ALA A 115 6.66 7.51 -6.96
CA ALA A 115 7.63 7.26 -8.02
C ALA A 115 7.06 6.17 -8.93
N GLY A 116 6.24 6.58 -9.89
CA GLY A 116 5.33 5.77 -10.69
C GLY A 116 4.20 6.67 -11.21
N ASP A 117 3.35 6.10 -12.05
CA ASP A 117 2.24 6.81 -12.66
C ASP A 117 1.03 6.86 -11.71
N ILE A 118 0.20 7.88 -11.85
CA ILE A 118 -1.02 8.06 -11.04
C ILE A 118 -2.23 8.20 -11.93
N VAL A 119 -3.29 7.46 -11.59
CA VAL A 119 -4.61 7.59 -12.19
C VAL A 119 -5.66 7.83 -11.11
N ALA A 120 -6.51 8.85 -11.32
CA ALA A 120 -7.59 9.27 -10.43
C ALA A 120 -7.09 9.64 -9.04
N SER A 121 -6.62 10.87 -8.87
CA SER A 121 -6.27 11.40 -7.56
C SER A 121 -6.55 12.87 -7.41
N ASP A 122 -6.70 13.29 -6.15
CA ASP A 122 -6.88 14.68 -5.74
C ASP A 122 -5.73 15.09 -4.79
N ASP A 123 -5.36 16.38 -4.80
CA ASP A 123 -4.41 16.98 -3.85
C ASP A 123 -3.02 16.32 -3.79
N LEU A 124 -2.53 15.90 -4.96
CA LEU A 124 -1.24 15.24 -5.12
C LEU A 124 -0.05 16.17 -4.85
N GLN A 125 0.87 15.76 -3.96
CA GLN A 125 2.02 16.61 -3.62
C GLN A 125 3.25 16.46 -4.52
N ARG A 126 3.70 15.21 -4.79
CA ARG A 126 4.93 14.96 -5.57
C ARG A 126 4.88 13.65 -6.34
N VAL A 127 5.12 13.72 -7.65
CA VAL A 127 5.20 12.55 -8.55
C VAL A 127 6.43 12.61 -9.44
N ALA A 128 7.05 11.45 -9.63
CA ALA A 128 7.99 11.19 -10.71
C ALA A 128 7.40 10.08 -11.59
N GLY A 129 6.68 10.48 -12.64
CA GLY A 129 5.76 9.65 -13.41
C GLY A 129 4.63 10.51 -13.97
N ASP A 130 3.80 9.92 -14.83
CA ASP A 130 2.67 10.59 -15.48
C ASP A 130 1.45 10.63 -14.55
N VAL A 131 0.61 11.66 -14.68
CA VAL A 131 -0.54 11.87 -13.80
C VAL A 131 -1.79 12.14 -14.62
N VAL A 132 -2.83 11.35 -14.35
CA VAL A 132 -4.22 11.62 -14.73
C VAL A 132 -5.01 11.88 -13.46
N ALA A 133 -5.13 13.14 -13.06
CA ALA A 133 -5.75 13.55 -11.80
C ALA A 133 -7.08 14.27 -12.04
N SER A 134 -7.98 14.26 -11.05
CA SER A 134 -9.10 15.19 -11.07
C SER A 134 -8.54 16.57 -10.74
N ASP A 135 -7.95 16.74 -9.55
CA ASP A 135 -7.62 18.07 -9.04
C ASP A 135 -6.22 18.22 -8.40
N ASN A 136 -5.63 19.40 -8.58
CA ASN A 136 -4.57 20.01 -7.77
C ASN A 136 -3.19 19.29 -7.69
N PRO A 137 -2.61 18.77 -8.80
CA PRO A 137 -1.26 18.21 -8.76
C PRO A 137 -0.19 19.30 -8.53
N GLN A 138 0.56 19.19 -7.45
CA GLN A 138 1.51 20.22 -7.02
C GLN A 138 2.85 20.16 -7.76
N ARG A 139 3.48 18.98 -7.82
CA ARG A 139 4.81 18.79 -8.45
C ARG A 139 4.88 17.46 -9.18
N VAL A 140 4.91 17.51 -10.50
CA VAL A 140 4.99 16.33 -11.36
C VAL A 140 6.20 16.43 -12.27
N ALA A 141 7.00 15.36 -12.30
CA ALA A 141 8.06 15.14 -13.26
C ALA A 141 7.63 14.04 -14.23
N GLY A 142 6.78 14.42 -15.18
CA GLY A 142 6.05 13.58 -16.12
C GLY A 142 4.92 14.39 -16.76
N ASP A 143 4.16 13.75 -17.64
CA ASP A 143 3.02 14.37 -18.30
C ASP A 143 1.82 14.42 -17.36
N VAL A 144 0.99 15.46 -17.49
CA VAL A 144 -0.18 15.69 -16.64
C VAL A 144 -1.42 15.91 -17.48
N VAL A 145 -2.48 15.16 -17.16
CA VAL A 145 -3.86 15.43 -17.54
C VAL A 145 -4.62 15.72 -16.26
N ALA A 146 -5.09 16.97 -16.08
CA ALA A 146 -5.82 17.39 -14.89
C ALA A 146 -7.11 18.13 -15.27
N SER A 147 -8.12 18.06 -14.41
CA SER A 147 -9.29 18.92 -14.56
C SER A 147 -8.97 20.32 -14.06
N ASP A 148 -8.31 20.42 -12.89
CA ASP A 148 -8.06 21.72 -12.24
C ASP A 148 -6.68 21.88 -11.56
N ASN A 149 -6.13 23.09 -11.67
CA ASN A 149 -5.11 23.70 -10.80
C ASN A 149 -3.73 22.99 -10.65
N PRO A 150 -3.10 22.51 -11.73
CA PRO A 150 -1.73 22.02 -11.71
C PRO A 150 -0.73 23.15 -11.38
N GLN A 151 0.20 22.94 -10.46
CA GLN A 151 1.14 23.99 -10.02
C GLN A 151 2.50 23.93 -10.71
N CYS A 152 3.14 22.76 -10.76
CA CYS A 152 4.48 22.58 -11.33
C CYS A 152 4.57 21.25 -12.09
N VAL A 153 4.62 21.33 -13.42
CA VAL A 153 4.73 20.17 -14.30
C VAL A 153 6.01 20.30 -15.13
N ALA A 154 6.85 19.27 -15.10
CA ALA A 154 8.07 19.16 -15.90
C ALA A 154 7.88 18.12 -17.02
N GLY A 155 6.80 18.31 -17.80
CA GLY A 155 6.32 17.48 -18.89
C GLY A 155 5.19 18.21 -19.63
N ASP A 156 4.46 17.51 -20.49
CA ASP A 156 3.29 18.07 -21.15
C ASP A 156 2.13 18.23 -20.15
N LEU A 157 1.36 19.31 -20.28
CA LEU A 157 0.16 19.53 -19.47
C LEU A 157 -1.06 19.69 -20.38
N VAL A 158 -2.09 18.90 -20.10
CA VAL A 158 -3.44 19.03 -20.63
C VAL A 158 -4.39 19.35 -19.48
N GLU A 159 -4.93 20.57 -19.46
CA GLU A 159 -5.92 21.01 -18.48
C GLU A 159 -7.26 21.33 -19.17
N SER A 160 -8.36 20.88 -18.58
CA SER A 160 -9.70 21.09 -19.15
C SER A 160 -10.18 22.53 -18.94
N ASP A 161 -9.81 23.15 -17.81
CA ASP A 161 -10.43 24.39 -17.33
C ASP A 161 -9.50 25.63 -17.37
N ASN A 162 -8.22 25.47 -17.71
CA ASN A 162 -7.29 26.59 -17.98
C ASN A 162 -6.33 26.30 -19.16
N LEU A 163 -6.54 26.96 -20.29
CA LEU A 163 -5.64 26.93 -21.45
C LEU A 163 -4.34 27.73 -21.21
N GLN A 164 -3.52 27.35 -20.22
CA GLN A 164 -2.17 27.92 -20.06
C GLN A 164 -1.12 26.93 -20.54
N ARG A 165 -0.42 27.34 -21.62
CA ARG A 165 0.74 26.64 -22.18
C ARG A 165 1.81 26.51 -21.11
N VAL A 166 2.14 25.28 -20.73
CA VAL A 166 3.34 24.99 -19.95
C VAL A 166 4.56 25.09 -20.87
N ALA A 167 5.61 25.72 -20.37
CA ALA A 167 6.88 25.85 -21.07
C ALA A 167 7.61 24.49 -21.02
N GLY A 168 7.56 23.75 -22.13
CA GLY A 168 8.57 22.75 -22.45
C GLY A 168 9.70 23.40 -23.25
N ASP A 169 10.94 23.15 -22.86
CA ASP A 169 12.13 23.43 -23.69
C ASP A 169 12.11 22.60 -24.99
#